data_AF-A0A5D4XMF9-F1
#
_entry.id   AF-A0A5D4XMF9-F1
#
_cell.length_a   1.000
_cell.length_b   1.000
_cell.length_c   1.000
_cell.angle_alpha   90.00
_cell.angle_beta   90.00
_cell.angle_gamma   90.00
#
_symmetry.space_group_name_H-M   'P 1'
#
loop_
_entity.id
_entity.type
_entity.pdbx_description
1 polymer ?
#
loop_
_entity_poly.entity_id
_entity_poly.type
_entity_poly.pdbx_seq_one_letter_code
_entity_poly.pdbx_strand_id
1 'polypeptide(L)'
;MIVPEYWAEARQQVRRKGRQVTVRRFGWSDESRQAAQAHAEQRTQEALDAILAGREDVPRRELRTNYGTHGVPIREQIVERHDDVIVTRNSYGALCLNTPDVLFADMDFELRPSGWVLPFAASVAALLVGFVAGRVLGGAVMWGVAAAVVVLVAANRLVLLRRRRRFDRDGGSERRAMARVEAFVSQHPEWHLRLYRTPAGLRVLAMHQAFEPRDEAVGRLFAALRADPLYSTMCQVQHCFRARLTAKPWRIGMGRRIRPPVAAWSPEQAHLPERLAWIADYERKAAGFAACRYIGTLGDDSRIDPKARRVQELHDAMTRAGEPLPLA
;
A
#
# COMPACT_ATOMS: atom_id res chain seq x y z
N MET A 1 3.96 -7.89 -15.60
CA MET A 1 4.36 -6.74 -14.75
C MET A 1 4.53 -5.49 -15.60
N ILE A 2 4.08 -4.34 -15.10
CA ILE A 2 4.20 -3.04 -15.78
C ILE A 2 5.10 -2.13 -14.95
N VAL A 3 6.42 -2.22 -15.17
CA VAL A 3 7.43 -1.31 -14.59
C VAL A 3 8.27 -0.76 -15.74
N PRO A 4 7.77 0.29 -16.42
CA PRO A 4 8.39 0.79 -17.63
C PRO A 4 9.70 1.53 -17.37
N GLU A 5 10.67 1.32 -18.25
CA GLU A 5 11.95 2.02 -18.21
C GLU A 5 11.87 3.46 -18.74
N TYR A 6 11.19 3.65 -19.88
CA TYR A 6 11.07 4.93 -20.57
C TYR A 6 9.69 5.53 -20.37
N TRP A 7 9.68 6.85 -20.20
CA TRP A 7 8.48 7.62 -19.91
C TRP A 7 8.48 8.95 -20.67
N ALA A 8 7.29 9.39 -21.05
CA ALA A 8 7.06 10.67 -21.73
C ALA A 8 5.73 11.29 -21.30
N GLU A 9 5.58 12.61 -21.47
CA GLU A 9 4.31 13.32 -21.30
C GLU A 9 4.01 14.06 -22.61
N ALA A 10 2.85 13.79 -23.19
CA ALA A 10 2.36 14.54 -24.36
C ALA A 10 1.28 15.53 -23.94
N ARG A 11 1.18 16.63 -24.68
CA ARG A 11 0.21 17.70 -24.47
C ARG A 11 -0.36 18.11 -25.80
N GLN A 12 -1.68 18.08 -25.91
CA GLN A 12 -2.40 18.64 -27.06
C GLN A 12 -3.38 19.72 -26.61
N GLN A 13 -3.59 20.70 -27.49
CA GLN A 13 -4.49 21.82 -27.27
C GLN A 13 -5.36 22.06 -28.49
N VAL A 14 -6.68 22.11 -28.30
CA VAL A 14 -7.64 22.42 -29.37
C VAL A 14 -8.62 23.48 -28.90
N ARG A 15 -9.04 24.35 -29.81
CA ARG A 15 -10.08 25.36 -29.56
C ARG A 15 -11.41 24.88 -30.15
N ARG A 16 -12.45 24.80 -29.33
CA ARG A 16 -13.79 24.38 -29.75
C ARG A 16 -14.85 25.30 -29.15
N LYS A 17 -15.78 25.81 -29.96
CA LYS A 17 -16.86 26.72 -29.54
C LYS A 17 -16.32 27.88 -28.68
N GLY A 18 -15.21 28.48 -29.09
CA GLY A 18 -14.54 29.58 -28.37
C GLY A 18 -13.73 29.18 -27.13
N ARG A 19 -13.86 27.96 -26.61
CA ARG A 19 -13.15 27.47 -25.41
C ARG A 19 -11.92 26.64 -25.78
N GLN A 20 -10.81 26.83 -25.06
CA GLN A 20 -9.60 26.03 -25.21
C GLN A 20 -9.67 24.77 -24.35
N VAL A 21 -9.44 23.61 -24.96
CA VAL A 21 -9.31 22.31 -24.29
C VAL A 21 -7.85 21.91 -24.36
N THR A 22 -7.26 21.62 -23.21
CA THR A 22 -5.89 21.09 -23.10
C THR A 22 -5.94 19.72 -22.46
N VAL A 23 -5.34 18.74 -23.10
CA VAL A 23 -5.24 17.36 -22.60
C VAL A 23 -3.78 17.01 -22.44
N ARG A 24 -3.45 16.32 -21.34
CA ARG A 24 -2.12 15.76 -21.10
C ARG A 24 -2.22 14.30 -20.69
N ARG A 25 -1.36 13.46 -21.26
CA ARG A 25 -1.22 12.04 -20.90
C ARG A 25 0.24 11.66 -20.78
N PHE A 26 0.48 10.70 -19.90
CA PHE A 26 1.74 9.96 -19.86
C PHE A 26 1.70 8.79 -20.84
N GLY A 27 2.84 8.53 -21.45
CA GLY A 27 3.14 7.31 -22.16
C GLY A 27 4.42 6.69 -21.60
N TRP A 28 4.57 5.40 -21.85
CA TRP A 28 5.66 4.59 -21.34
C TRP A 28 6.02 3.46 -22.30
N SER A 29 7.25 2.97 -22.21
CA SER A 29 7.78 1.87 -23.01
C SER A 29 8.99 1.24 -22.31
N ASP A 30 9.26 -0.03 -22.59
CA ASP A 30 10.50 -0.70 -22.22
C ASP A 30 11.58 -0.64 -23.32
N GLU A 31 11.22 -0.19 -24.52
CA GLU A 31 12.11 -0.20 -25.70
C GLU A 31 12.89 1.10 -25.85
N SER A 32 12.20 2.25 -25.82
CA SER A 32 12.84 3.54 -26.04
C SER A 32 12.01 4.73 -25.57
N ARG A 33 12.68 5.88 -25.41
CA ARG A 33 12.02 7.17 -25.18
C ARG A 33 11.10 7.59 -26.32
N GLN A 34 11.42 7.21 -27.56
CA GLN A 34 10.60 7.51 -28.74
C GLN A 34 9.30 6.70 -28.72
N ALA A 35 9.37 5.42 -28.40
CA ALA A 35 8.19 4.58 -28.22
C ALA A 35 7.30 5.08 -27.06
N ALA A 36 7.90 5.50 -25.94
CA ALA A 36 7.17 6.12 -24.84
C ALA A 36 6.47 7.42 -25.25
N GLN A 37 7.12 8.25 -26.09
CA GLN A 37 6.55 9.48 -26.63
C GLN A 37 5.38 9.21 -27.59
N ALA A 38 5.54 8.26 -28.53
CA ALA A 38 4.47 7.85 -29.44
C ALA A 38 3.25 7.32 -28.67
N HIS A 39 3.47 6.50 -27.64
CA HIS A 39 2.41 6.02 -26.75
C HIS A 39 1.73 7.18 -26.00
N ALA A 40 2.48 8.19 -25.53
CA ALA A 40 1.92 9.36 -24.88
C ALA A 40 1.04 10.19 -25.82
N GLU A 41 1.49 10.38 -27.06
CA GLU A 41 0.78 11.12 -28.11
C GLU A 41 -0.51 10.41 -28.51
N GLN A 42 -0.46 9.10 -28.75
CA GLN A 42 -1.63 8.28 -29.03
C GLN A 42 -2.68 8.41 -27.92
N ARG A 43 -2.30 8.19 -26.65
CA ARG A 43 -3.21 8.33 -25.50
C ARG A 43 -3.78 9.74 -25.38
N THR A 44 -2.98 10.76 -25.69
CA THR A 44 -3.43 12.16 -25.63
C THR A 44 -4.47 12.43 -26.71
N GLN A 45 -4.25 11.92 -27.92
CA GLN A 45 -5.16 12.02 -29.04
C GLN A 45 -6.49 11.32 -28.73
N GLU A 46 -6.46 10.06 -28.29
CA GLU A 46 -7.65 9.28 -27.92
C GLU A 46 -8.49 9.99 -26.83
N ALA A 47 -7.82 10.53 -25.81
CA ALA A 47 -8.48 11.28 -24.74
C ALA A 47 -9.08 12.59 -25.23
N LEU A 48 -8.39 13.29 -26.14
CA LEU A 48 -8.90 14.51 -26.75
C LEU A 48 -10.14 14.21 -27.61
N ASP A 49 -10.08 13.19 -28.44
CA ASP A 49 -11.18 12.78 -29.31
C ASP A 49 -12.41 12.37 -28.50
N ALA A 50 -12.24 11.65 -27.38
CA ALA A 50 -13.33 11.34 -26.47
C ALA A 50 -13.98 12.61 -25.87
N ILE A 51 -13.18 13.58 -25.43
CA ILE A 51 -13.68 14.87 -24.90
C ILE A 51 -14.40 15.65 -26.00
N LEU A 52 -13.89 15.63 -27.24
CA LEU A 52 -14.52 16.26 -28.39
C LEU A 52 -15.82 15.53 -28.79
N ALA A 53 -15.91 14.22 -28.58
CA ALA A 53 -17.14 13.43 -28.76
C ALA A 53 -18.18 13.67 -27.65
N GLY A 54 -17.86 14.44 -26.61
CA GLY A 54 -18.79 14.80 -25.53
C GLY A 54 -18.73 13.89 -24.30
N ARG A 55 -17.69 13.06 -24.17
CA ARG A 55 -17.43 12.28 -22.95
C ARG A 55 -16.91 13.21 -21.84
N GLU A 56 -17.77 13.51 -20.87
CA GLU A 56 -17.42 14.39 -19.72
C GLU A 56 -16.64 13.66 -18.61
N ASP A 57 -16.64 12.32 -18.61
CA ASP A 57 -15.95 11.46 -17.65
C ASP A 57 -14.42 11.42 -17.84
N VAL A 58 -13.92 11.87 -18.99
CA VAL A 58 -12.50 11.79 -19.33
C VAL A 58 -11.73 12.94 -18.68
N PRO A 59 -10.83 12.66 -17.72
CA PRO A 59 -10.09 13.73 -17.04
C PRO A 59 -9.12 14.41 -18.00
N ARG A 60 -9.05 15.75 -18.01
CA ARG A 60 -8.10 16.48 -18.86
C ARG A 60 -6.64 16.20 -18.53
N ARG A 61 -6.35 15.82 -17.29
CA ARG A 61 -5.01 15.48 -16.79
C ARG A 61 -5.09 14.21 -15.95
N GLU A 62 -4.16 13.29 -16.17
CA GLU A 62 -4.06 12.08 -15.35
C GLU A 62 -3.63 12.39 -13.92
N LEU A 63 -4.27 11.70 -12.98
CA LEU A 63 -3.92 11.75 -11.56
C LEU A 63 -2.58 11.06 -11.35
N ARG A 64 -1.65 11.79 -10.73
CA ARG A 64 -0.34 11.28 -10.36
C ARG A 64 -0.45 10.58 -9.01
N THR A 65 -0.70 9.27 -9.01
CA THR A 65 -0.68 8.47 -7.78
C THR A 65 0.69 7.81 -7.55
N ASN A 66 0.95 7.43 -6.30
CA ASN A 66 2.18 6.72 -5.93
C ASN A 66 2.16 5.23 -6.33
N TYR A 67 0.97 4.64 -6.54
CA TYR A 67 0.79 3.20 -6.77
C TYR A 67 0.20 2.87 -8.14
N GLY A 68 0.06 3.85 -9.03
CA GLY A 68 -0.38 3.64 -10.40
C GLY A 68 -1.78 3.04 -10.57
N THR A 69 -2.69 3.28 -9.61
CA THR A 69 -4.03 2.67 -9.58
C THR A 69 -5.07 3.32 -10.50
N HIS A 70 -4.70 4.36 -11.25
CA HIS A 70 -5.64 5.13 -12.08
C HIS A 70 -5.20 5.19 -13.55
N GLY A 71 -4.84 4.04 -14.12
CA GLY A 71 -4.55 3.90 -15.56
C GLY A 71 -3.18 4.40 -16.02
N VAL A 72 -2.31 4.78 -15.08
CA VAL A 72 -0.89 5.11 -15.30
C VAL A 72 -0.07 4.16 -14.43
N PRO A 73 0.91 3.43 -14.98
CA PRO A 73 1.75 2.53 -14.20
C PRO A 73 2.57 3.23 -13.11
N ILE A 74 3.19 2.43 -12.24
CA ILE A 74 4.12 2.93 -11.24
C ILE A 74 5.33 3.58 -11.96
N ARG A 75 5.56 4.86 -11.65
CA ARG A 75 6.59 5.72 -12.26
C ARG A 75 7.82 5.78 -11.38
N GLU A 76 8.57 4.69 -11.29
CA GLU A 76 9.71 4.61 -10.40
C GLU A 76 11.01 4.35 -11.15
N GLN A 77 12.10 4.85 -10.58
CA GLN A 77 13.44 4.59 -11.08
C GLN A 77 13.74 3.11 -10.87
N ILE A 78 14.08 2.41 -11.95
CA ILE A 78 14.68 1.08 -11.88
C ILE A 78 16.11 1.24 -11.37
N VAL A 79 16.43 0.53 -10.28
CA VAL A 79 17.75 0.55 -9.65
C VAL A 79 18.54 -0.68 -10.05
N GLU A 80 17.89 -1.86 -10.03
CA GLU A 80 18.50 -3.14 -10.40
C GLU A 80 17.49 -4.03 -11.12
N ARG A 81 17.99 -4.90 -11.99
CA ARG A 81 17.22 -5.96 -12.66
C ARG A 81 17.87 -7.31 -12.36
N HIS A 82 17.06 -8.27 -11.96
CA HIS A 82 17.42 -9.65 -11.66
C HIS A 82 16.46 -10.54 -12.47
N ASP A 83 16.81 -10.82 -13.72
CA ASP A 83 15.91 -11.41 -14.73
C ASP A 83 14.60 -10.60 -14.88
N ASP A 84 13.46 -11.19 -14.52
CA ASP A 84 12.14 -10.57 -14.56
C ASP A 84 11.71 -9.95 -13.21
N VAL A 85 12.61 -9.96 -12.22
CA VAL A 85 12.45 -9.29 -10.93
C VAL A 85 13.15 -7.93 -10.99
N ILE A 86 12.43 -6.87 -10.61
CA ILE A 86 12.92 -5.49 -10.74
C ILE A 86 12.94 -4.82 -9.37
N VAL A 87 14.09 -4.26 -9.00
CA VAL A 87 14.19 -3.38 -7.83
C VAL A 87 14.02 -1.95 -8.28
N THR A 88 13.02 -1.26 -7.73
CA THR A 88 12.73 0.14 -7.99
C THR A 88 12.93 1.01 -6.76
N ARG A 89 13.11 2.32 -6.97
CA ARG A 89 13.10 3.32 -5.91
C ARG A 89 11.80 4.14 -5.94
N ASN A 90 11.03 4.04 -4.87
CA ASN A 90 9.74 4.72 -4.77
C ASN A 90 9.83 6.23 -4.53
N SER A 91 8.66 6.88 -4.45
CA SER A 91 8.56 8.34 -4.33
C SER A 91 9.10 8.93 -3.03
N TYR A 92 9.31 8.11 -2.00
CA TYR A 92 9.97 8.49 -0.76
C TYR A 92 11.39 7.95 -0.64
N GLY A 93 11.93 7.33 -1.69
CA GLY A 93 13.34 6.95 -1.78
C GLY A 93 13.69 5.54 -1.28
N ALA A 94 12.74 4.77 -0.76
CA ALA A 94 13.00 3.38 -0.36
C ALA A 94 13.00 2.43 -1.56
N LEU A 95 13.76 1.34 -1.44
CA LEU A 95 13.82 0.28 -2.43
C LEU A 95 12.61 -0.65 -2.30
N CYS A 96 12.08 -1.09 -3.44
CA CYS A 96 11.00 -2.04 -3.54
C CYS A 96 11.32 -3.07 -4.62
N LEU A 97 11.23 -4.35 -4.25
CA LEU A 97 11.25 -5.47 -5.17
C LEU A 97 9.87 -5.58 -5.83
N ASN A 98 9.86 -5.83 -7.13
CA ASN A 98 8.66 -6.12 -7.92
C ASN A 98 8.91 -7.41 -8.69
N THR A 99 7.98 -8.35 -8.61
CA THR A 99 8.08 -9.67 -9.24
C THR A 99 6.75 -9.98 -9.91
N PRO A 100 6.72 -10.54 -11.13
CA PRO A 100 5.46 -10.76 -11.84
C PRO A 100 4.55 -11.76 -11.13
N ASP A 101 5.14 -12.77 -10.47
CA ASP A 101 4.42 -13.99 -10.10
C ASP A 101 4.82 -14.65 -8.76
N VAL A 102 5.76 -14.08 -8.00
CA VAL A 102 6.09 -14.57 -6.65
C VAL A 102 5.28 -13.80 -5.63
N LEU A 103 4.32 -14.49 -5.01
CA LEU A 103 3.27 -13.88 -4.19
C LEU A 103 3.81 -13.37 -2.84
N PHE A 104 3.72 -12.06 -2.66
CA PHE A 104 3.85 -11.38 -1.36
C PHE A 104 2.48 -10.87 -0.89
N ALA A 105 2.29 -10.85 0.43
CA ALA A 105 1.14 -10.19 1.07
C ALA A 105 1.61 -9.39 2.28
N ASP A 106 1.41 -8.07 2.27
CA ASP A 106 1.62 -7.21 3.43
C ASP A 106 0.33 -7.10 4.24
N MET A 107 0.42 -7.41 5.54
CA MET A 107 -0.66 -7.36 6.51
C MET A 107 -0.33 -6.33 7.58
N ASP A 108 -1.15 -5.30 7.73
CA ASP A 108 -1.00 -4.38 8.85
C ASP A 108 -1.61 -4.95 10.15
N PHE A 109 -0.99 -4.59 11.26
CA PHE A 109 -1.50 -4.91 12.57
C PHE A 109 -2.76 -4.15 12.89
N GLU A 110 -3.73 -4.88 13.44
CA GLU A 110 -4.93 -4.24 13.97
C GLU A 110 -4.54 -3.32 15.12
N LEU A 111 -5.02 -2.08 15.04
CA LEU A 111 -4.79 -1.10 16.08
C LEU A 111 -5.57 -1.48 17.33
N ARG A 112 -4.91 -1.38 18.49
CA ARG A 112 -5.56 -1.55 19.78
C ARG A 112 -6.71 -0.53 19.88
N PRO A 113 -7.95 -0.95 20.23
CA PRO A 113 -9.10 -0.06 20.29
C PRO A 113 -8.81 1.22 21.09
N SER A 114 -9.17 2.37 20.51
CA SER A 114 -8.94 3.70 21.07
C SER A 114 -10.07 4.66 20.70
N GLY A 115 -10.17 5.79 21.41
CA GLY A 115 -11.16 6.83 21.12
C GLY A 115 -12.60 6.44 21.42
N TRP A 116 -13.51 6.83 20.52
CA TRP A 116 -14.93 6.52 20.60
C TRP A 116 -15.25 5.23 19.85
N VAL A 117 -15.82 4.25 20.54
CA VAL A 117 -16.05 2.89 20.03
C VAL A 117 -17.52 2.51 19.98
N LEU A 118 -18.41 3.36 20.49
CA LEU A 118 -19.85 3.17 20.37
C LEU A 118 -20.33 3.50 18.95
N PRO A 119 -21.31 2.76 18.42
CA PRO A 119 -21.91 3.09 17.13
C PRO A 119 -22.52 4.49 17.14
N PHE A 120 -22.36 5.23 16.03
CA PHE A 120 -22.92 6.58 15.89
C PHE A 120 -24.44 6.59 16.14
N ALA A 121 -25.17 5.64 15.57
CA ALA A 121 -26.63 5.51 15.77
C ALA A 121 -27.02 5.33 17.23
N ALA A 122 -26.26 4.52 17.99
CA ALA A 122 -26.50 4.33 19.42
C ALA A 122 -26.23 5.61 20.23
N SER A 123 -25.22 6.39 19.81
CA SER A 123 -24.92 7.69 20.43
C SER A 123 -26.03 8.71 20.14
N VAL A 124 -26.53 8.78 18.91
CA VAL A 124 -27.65 9.66 18.55
C VAL A 124 -28.93 9.25 19.29
N ALA A 125 -29.24 7.96 19.35
CA ALA A 125 -30.42 7.47 20.07
C ALA A 125 -30.40 7.85 21.56
N ALA A 126 -29.25 7.71 22.23
CA ALA A 126 -29.13 8.10 23.63
C ALA A 126 -29.31 9.62 23.85
N LEU A 127 -28.80 10.45 22.93
CA LEU A 127 -29.02 11.90 22.98
C LEU A 127 -30.49 12.27 22.76
N LEU A 128 -31.19 11.59 21.84
CA LEU A 128 -32.63 11.77 21.62
C LEU A 128 -33.44 11.37 22.85
N VAL A 129 -33.08 10.26 23.50
CA VAL A 129 -33.70 9.85 24.78
C VAL A 129 -33.47 10.91 25.85
N GLY A 130 -32.25 11.43 25.99
CA GLY A 130 -31.94 12.52 26.92
C GLY A 130 -32.74 13.79 26.63
N PHE A 131 -32.89 14.15 25.35
CA PHE A 131 -33.70 15.30 24.90
C PHE A 131 -35.17 15.14 25.25
N VAL A 132 -35.78 13.98 24.94
CA VAL A 132 -37.19 13.70 25.23
C VAL A 132 -37.43 13.67 26.74
N ALA A 133 -36.55 13.00 27.51
CA ALA A 133 -36.63 12.94 28.96
C ALA A 133 -36.55 14.34 29.58
N GLY A 134 -35.61 15.19 29.13
CA GLY A 134 -35.50 16.57 29.59
C GLY A 134 -36.71 17.44 29.24
N ARG A 135 -37.40 17.16 28.12
CA ARG A 135 -38.64 17.86 27.77
C ARG A 135 -39.81 17.45 28.66
N VAL A 136 -39.94 16.15 28.96
CA VAL A 136 -41.07 15.59 29.75
C VAL A 136 -40.91 15.87 31.24
N LEU A 137 -39.69 15.84 31.79
CA LEU A 137 -39.40 15.96 33.23
C LEU A 137 -39.26 17.42 33.73
N GLY A 138 -39.94 18.38 33.08
CA GLY A 138 -39.98 19.78 33.55
C GLY A 138 -39.24 20.79 32.68
N GLY A 139 -39.10 20.54 31.37
CA GLY A 139 -38.56 21.51 30.40
C GLY A 139 -37.04 21.72 30.46
N ALA A 140 -36.33 20.99 31.32
CA ALA A 140 -34.89 21.06 31.53
C ALA A 140 -34.09 20.25 30.48
N VAL A 141 -34.33 20.52 29.19
CA VAL A 141 -33.69 19.80 28.06
C VAL A 141 -32.18 19.78 28.16
N MET A 142 -31.57 20.89 28.59
CA MET A 142 -30.11 21.00 28.77
C MET A 142 -29.56 19.95 29.73
N TRP A 143 -30.23 19.72 30.86
CA TRP A 143 -29.81 18.74 31.87
C TRP A 143 -30.03 17.30 31.40
N GLY A 144 -31.13 17.03 30.67
CA GLY A 144 -31.39 15.72 30.07
C GLY A 144 -30.34 15.33 29.02
N VAL A 145 -29.95 16.27 28.16
CA VAL A 145 -28.88 16.07 27.17
C VAL A 145 -27.52 15.92 27.86
N ALA A 146 -27.21 16.76 28.87
CA ALA A 146 -25.97 16.66 29.62
C ALA A 146 -25.82 15.28 30.31
N ALA A 147 -26.90 14.79 30.94
CA ALA A 147 -26.92 13.45 31.54
C ALA A 147 -26.69 12.36 30.49
N ALA A 148 -27.31 12.45 29.32
CA ALA A 148 -27.10 11.50 28.22
C ALA A 148 -25.64 11.51 27.72
N VAL A 149 -25.00 12.69 27.63
CA VAL A 149 -23.57 12.79 27.28
C VAL A 149 -22.71 12.11 28.34
N VAL A 150 -22.96 12.33 29.63
CA VAL A 150 -22.22 11.66 30.72
C VAL A 150 -22.36 10.14 30.64
N VAL A 151 -23.59 9.64 30.44
CA VAL A 151 -23.86 8.21 30.27
C VAL A 151 -23.14 7.66 29.05
N LEU A 152 -23.15 8.36 27.92
CA LEU A 152 -22.46 7.96 26.70
C LEU A 152 -20.94 7.90 26.91
N VAL A 153 -20.34 8.90 27.56
CA VAL A 153 -18.91 8.90 27.86
C VAL A 153 -18.55 7.74 28.78
N ALA A 154 -19.33 7.52 29.84
CA ALA A 154 -19.12 6.41 30.78
C ALA A 154 -19.26 5.04 30.09
N ALA A 155 -20.32 4.85 29.29
CA ALA A 155 -20.55 3.65 28.50
C ALA A 155 -19.43 3.42 27.49
N ASN A 156 -18.99 4.47 26.79
CA ASN A 156 -17.87 4.39 25.85
C ASN A 156 -16.58 3.96 26.57
N ARG A 157 -16.27 4.55 27.73
CA ARG A 157 -15.08 4.15 28.53
C ARG A 157 -15.15 2.70 28.98
N LEU A 158 -16.32 2.24 29.43
CA LEU A 158 -16.53 0.85 29.84
C LEU A 158 -16.36 -0.13 28.67
N VAL A 159 -17.00 0.16 27.54
CA VAL A 159 -16.90 -0.68 26.32
C VAL A 159 -15.47 -0.66 25.79
N LEU A 160 -14.81 0.51 25.76
CA LEU A 160 -13.42 0.64 25.36
C LEU A 160 -12.49 -0.19 26.25
N LEU A 161 -12.67 -0.13 27.57
CA LEU A 161 -11.89 -0.93 28.53
C LEU A 161 -12.09 -2.43 28.29
N ARG A 162 -13.35 -2.88 28.12
CA ARG A 162 -13.68 -4.28 27.81
C ARG A 162 -13.04 -4.74 26.49
N ARG A 163 -13.15 -3.92 25.42
CA ARG A 163 -12.55 -4.21 24.11
C ARG A 163 -11.02 -4.28 24.19
N ARG A 164 -10.38 -3.37 24.94
CA ARG A 164 -8.93 -3.40 25.17
C ARG A 164 -8.50 -4.64 25.95
N ARG A 165 -9.18 -4.97 27.05
CA ARG A 165 -8.87 -6.19 27.81
C ARG A 165 -9.00 -7.45 26.97
N ARG A 166 -10.05 -7.56 26.16
CA ARG A 166 -10.21 -8.67 25.21
C ARG A 166 -9.07 -8.69 24.19
N PHE A 167 -8.76 -7.55 23.58
CA PHE A 167 -7.68 -7.41 22.61
C PHE A 167 -6.32 -7.85 23.17
N ASP A 168 -6.00 -7.41 24.39
CA ASP A 168 -4.74 -7.73 25.05
C ASP A 168 -4.71 -9.22 25.47
N ARG A 169 -5.84 -9.75 25.97
CA ARG A 169 -5.98 -11.18 26.33
C ARG A 169 -5.85 -12.10 25.11
N ASP A 170 -6.35 -11.68 23.96
CA ASP A 170 -6.26 -12.43 22.70
C ASP A 170 -4.83 -12.35 22.08
N GLY A 171 -3.83 -11.85 22.84
CA GLY A 171 -2.42 -11.80 22.47
C GLY A 171 -2.00 -10.56 21.67
N GLY A 172 -2.85 -9.53 21.62
CA GLY A 172 -2.56 -8.27 20.94
C GLY A 172 -2.59 -8.36 19.41
N SER A 173 -2.03 -7.34 18.75
CA SER A 173 -2.09 -7.24 17.28
C SER A 173 -1.36 -8.38 16.58
N GLU A 174 -0.20 -8.77 17.12
CA GLU A 174 0.70 -9.74 16.51
C GLU A 174 0.13 -11.16 16.53
N ARG A 175 -0.32 -11.64 17.69
CA ARG A 175 -0.93 -12.98 17.80
C ARG A 175 -2.18 -13.09 16.93
N ARG A 176 -2.97 -12.03 16.82
CA ARG A 176 -4.18 -12.03 15.98
C ARG A 176 -3.86 -12.00 14.49
N ALA A 177 -2.78 -11.34 14.08
CA ALA A 177 -2.29 -11.42 12.70
C ALA A 177 -1.77 -12.83 12.39
N MET A 178 -0.95 -13.40 13.29
CA MET A 178 -0.45 -14.76 13.16
C MET A 178 -1.58 -15.79 13.09
N ALA A 179 -2.58 -15.68 13.96
CA ALA A 179 -3.74 -16.58 13.99
C ALA A 179 -4.52 -16.59 12.66
N ARG A 180 -4.55 -15.50 11.90
CA ARG A 180 -5.16 -15.48 10.56
C ARG A 180 -4.35 -16.29 9.55
N VAL A 181 -3.02 -16.19 9.61
CA VAL A 181 -2.13 -16.97 8.75
C VAL A 181 -2.25 -18.46 9.11
N GLU A 182 -2.18 -18.79 10.41
CA GLU A 182 -2.35 -20.17 10.92
C GLU A 182 -3.70 -20.77 10.48
N ALA A 183 -4.79 -20.00 10.60
CA ALA A 183 -6.12 -20.44 10.17
C ALA A 183 -6.26 -20.62 8.66
N PHE A 184 -5.53 -19.83 7.86
CA PHE A 184 -5.50 -20.01 6.42
C PHE A 184 -4.75 -21.29 6.05
N VAL A 185 -3.55 -21.50 6.61
CA VAL A 185 -2.73 -22.68 6.33
C VAL A 185 -3.41 -23.97 6.81
N SER A 186 -4.16 -23.95 7.91
CA SER A 186 -4.90 -25.14 8.36
C SER A 186 -6.03 -25.56 7.40
N GLN A 187 -6.58 -24.61 6.64
CA GLN A 187 -7.57 -24.87 5.59
C GLN A 187 -6.92 -25.20 4.24
N HIS A 188 -5.63 -24.88 4.08
CA HIS A 188 -4.86 -24.99 2.86
C HIS A 188 -3.47 -25.57 3.14
N PRO A 189 -3.38 -26.84 3.57
CA PRO A 189 -2.12 -27.45 4.02
C PRO A 189 -1.06 -27.53 2.93
N GLU A 190 -1.45 -27.48 1.65
CA GLU A 190 -0.57 -27.45 0.49
C GLU A 190 0.25 -26.15 0.35
N TRP A 191 -0.10 -25.11 1.11
CA TRP A 191 0.58 -23.82 1.03
C TRP A 191 1.85 -23.79 1.86
N HIS A 192 2.97 -23.53 1.21
CA HIS A 192 4.20 -23.12 1.89
C HIS A 192 4.24 -21.59 2.05
N LEU A 193 4.17 -21.09 3.29
CA LEU A 193 4.25 -19.67 3.62
C LEU A 193 5.45 -19.34 4.52
N ARG A 194 6.30 -18.41 4.09
CA ARG A 194 7.30 -17.75 4.95
C ARG A 194 6.77 -16.47 5.53
N LEU A 195 7.07 -16.23 6.80
CA LEU A 195 6.56 -15.10 7.58
C LEU A 195 7.67 -14.18 8.03
N TYR A 196 7.40 -12.89 7.88
CA TYR A 196 8.33 -11.82 8.22
C TYR A 196 7.63 -10.76 9.07
N ARG A 197 8.23 -10.43 10.21
CA ARG A 197 7.83 -9.29 11.04
C ARG A 197 8.24 -7.99 10.38
N THR A 198 7.29 -7.09 10.14
CA THR A 198 7.57 -5.73 9.67
C THR A 198 7.32 -4.70 10.78
N PRO A 199 7.77 -3.45 10.67
CA PRO A 199 7.53 -2.43 11.69
C PRO A 199 6.04 -2.12 11.96
N ALA A 200 5.14 -2.47 11.04
CA ALA A 200 3.70 -2.18 11.15
C ALA A 200 2.83 -3.45 11.15
N GLY A 201 3.42 -4.63 10.97
CA GLY A 201 2.65 -5.77 10.54
C GLY A 201 3.43 -7.07 10.33
N LEU A 202 2.88 -7.90 9.44
CA LEU A 202 3.53 -9.07 8.87
C LEU A 202 3.64 -8.92 7.36
N ARG A 203 4.67 -9.54 6.79
CA ARG A 203 4.76 -9.87 5.38
C ARG A 203 4.75 -11.37 5.25
N VAL A 204 3.96 -11.86 4.31
CA VAL A 204 3.86 -13.27 3.95
C VAL A 204 4.42 -13.45 2.54
N LEU A 205 5.18 -14.52 2.33
CA LEU A 205 5.73 -14.91 1.04
C LEU A 205 5.34 -16.37 0.77
N ALA A 206 4.67 -16.62 -0.36
CA ALA A 206 4.36 -17.99 -0.78
C ALA A 206 5.56 -18.60 -1.53
N MET A 207 5.90 -19.84 -1.20
CA MET A 207 7.13 -20.49 -1.69
C MET A 207 6.89 -21.69 -2.62
N HIS A 208 5.68 -22.24 -2.66
CA HIS A 208 5.42 -23.55 -3.27
C HIS A 208 5.10 -23.49 -4.78
N GLN A 209 4.73 -22.31 -5.30
CA GLN A 209 4.43 -22.10 -6.73
C GLN A 209 4.43 -20.60 -7.10
N ALA A 210 4.45 -20.33 -8.39
CA ALA A 210 4.16 -19.02 -8.98
C ALA A 210 2.64 -18.77 -9.05
N PHE A 211 2.24 -17.49 -9.04
CA PHE A 211 0.86 -17.03 -9.06
C PHE A 211 0.71 -15.87 -10.03
N GLU A 212 -0.40 -15.77 -10.74
CA GLU A 212 -0.76 -14.50 -11.37
C GLU A 212 -1.46 -13.58 -10.33
N PRO A 213 -1.19 -12.27 -10.32
CA PRO A 213 -1.84 -11.34 -9.38
C PRO A 213 -3.38 -11.29 -9.44
N ARG A 214 -3.97 -11.86 -10.50
CA ARG A 214 -5.43 -11.96 -10.70
C ARG A 214 -6.00 -13.35 -10.39
N ASP A 215 -5.17 -14.30 -9.98
CA ASP A 215 -5.62 -15.63 -9.59
C ASP A 215 -6.61 -15.57 -8.44
N GLU A 216 -7.62 -16.44 -8.49
CA GLU A 216 -8.59 -16.56 -7.39
C GLU A 216 -7.92 -16.98 -6.08
N ALA A 217 -6.87 -17.80 -6.16
CA ALA A 217 -6.09 -18.24 -5.00
C ALA A 217 -5.45 -17.05 -4.27
N VAL A 218 -4.93 -16.07 -5.02
CA VAL A 218 -4.38 -14.82 -4.48
C VAL A 218 -5.48 -14.00 -3.82
N GLY A 219 -6.64 -13.88 -4.48
CA GLY A 219 -7.81 -13.20 -3.92
C GLY A 219 -8.27 -13.82 -2.59
N ARG A 220 -8.33 -15.15 -2.50
CA ARG A 220 -8.66 -15.89 -1.28
C ARG A 220 -7.63 -15.63 -0.17
N LEU A 221 -6.34 -15.71 -0.47
CA LEU A 221 -5.28 -15.39 0.49
C LEU A 221 -5.41 -13.95 1.00
N PHE A 222 -5.51 -12.96 0.11
CA PHE A 222 -5.61 -11.55 0.49
C PHE A 222 -6.83 -11.27 1.36
N ALA A 223 -7.98 -11.89 1.05
CA ALA A 223 -9.19 -11.78 1.87
C ALA A 223 -9.00 -12.40 3.25
N ALA A 224 -8.46 -13.62 3.33
CA ALA A 224 -8.23 -14.33 4.59
C ALA A 224 -7.24 -13.59 5.50
N LEU A 225 -6.16 -13.09 4.93
CA LEU A 225 -5.12 -12.36 5.65
C LEU A 225 -5.49 -10.91 5.98
N ARG A 226 -6.53 -10.37 5.31
CA ARG A 226 -6.88 -8.94 5.33
C ARG A 226 -5.71 -8.09 4.84
N ALA A 227 -5.16 -8.46 3.69
CA ALA A 227 -4.12 -7.67 3.03
C ALA A 227 -4.62 -6.25 2.75
N ASP A 228 -3.70 -5.29 2.68
CA ASP A 228 -4.04 -3.89 2.40
C ASP A 228 -4.82 -3.77 1.05
N PRO A 229 -6.00 -3.11 1.03
CA PRO A 229 -6.81 -3.02 -0.19
C PRO A 229 -6.12 -2.27 -1.34
N LEU A 230 -5.33 -1.25 -1.01
CA LEU A 230 -4.59 -0.47 -2.00
C LEU A 230 -3.45 -1.32 -2.61
N TYR A 231 -2.74 -2.08 -1.79
CA TYR A 231 -1.76 -3.07 -2.22
C TYR A 231 -2.38 -4.13 -3.13
N SER A 232 -3.51 -4.70 -2.73
CA SER A 232 -4.23 -5.72 -3.51
C SER A 232 -4.63 -5.18 -4.90
N THR A 233 -5.18 -3.96 -4.93
CA THR A 233 -5.55 -3.27 -6.18
C THR A 233 -4.32 -3.00 -7.04
N MET A 234 -3.24 -2.51 -6.43
CA MET A 234 -1.98 -2.25 -7.14
C MET A 234 -1.44 -3.53 -7.79
N CYS A 235 -1.46 -4.67 -7.09
CA CYS A 235 -0.94 -5.92 -7.66
C CYS A 235 -1.70 -6.32 -8.94
N GLN A 236 -3.02 -6.18 -8.95
CA GLN A 236 -3.88 -6.50 -10.10
C GLN A 236 -3.71 -5.53 -11.28
N VAL A 237 -3.50 -4.25 -11.01
CA VAL A 237 -3.33 -3.20 -12.03
C VAL A 237 -1.92 -3.22 -12.62
N GLN A 238 -0.90 -3.44 -11.79
CA GLN A 238 0.50 -3.46 -12.23
C GLN A 238 0.96 -4.84 -12.70
N HIS A 239 0.14 -5.88 -12.54
CA HIS A 239 0.48 -7.26 -12.90
C HIS A 239 1.79 -7.72 -12.23
N CYS A 240 1.95 -7.40 -10.95
CA CYS A 240 3.08 -7.85 -10.15
C CYS A 240 2.75 -7.89 -8.67
N PHE A 241 3.54 -8.65 -7.90
CA PHE A 241 3.66 -8.51 -6.46
C PHE A 241 4.83 -7.61 -6.12
N ARG A 242 4.72 -6.94 -4.98
CA ARG A 242 5.70 -5.95 -4.54
C ARG A 242 6.06 -6.13 -3.08
N ALA A 243 7.33 -5.94 -2.75
CA ALA A 243 7.85 -6.01 -1.39
C ALA A 243 8.83 -4.86 -1.13
N ARG A 244 8.68 -4.13 -0.03
CA ARG A 244 9.64 -3.09 0.38
C ARG A 244 10.91 -3.73 0.93
N LEU A 245 12.06 -3.30 0.41
CA LEU A 245 13.38 -3.87 0.75
C LEU A 245 14.14 -3.05 1.79
N THR A 246 13.91 -1.74 1.88
CA THR A 246 14.63 -0.87 2.82
C THR A 246 13.69 -0.03 3.68
N ALA A 247 14.21 0.46 4.80
CA ALA A 247 13.44 1.17 5.82
C ALA A 247 12.72 2.42 5.29
N LYS A 248 11.59 2.79 5.91
CA LYS A 248 10.93 4.07 5.57
C LYS A 248 11.80 5.23 6.12
N PRO A 249 12.09 6.30 5.34
CA PRO A 249 13.00 7.35 5.78
C PRO A 249 12.64 7.98 7.14
N TRP A 250 11.34 8.20 7.39
CA TRP A 250 10.89 8.79 8.65
C TRP A 250 11.00 7.85 9.86
N ARG A 251 11.11 6.53 9.65
CA ARG A 251 11.34 5.56 10.74
C ARG A 251 12.82 5.52 11.17
N ILE A 252 13.72 6.00 10.31
CA ILE A 252 15.17 6.10 10.58
C ILE A 252 15.62 7.55 10.83
N GLY A 253 14.70 8.43 11.23
CA GLY A 253 15.00 9.81 11.60
C GLY A 253 15.24 10.77 10.42
N MET A 254 14.94 10.38 9.19
CA MET A 254 15.05 11.28 8.03
C MET A 254 13.72 12.00 7.77
N GLY A 255 13.62 13.23 8.30
CA GLY A 255 12.48 14.12 8.06
C GLY A 255 12.52 14.82 6.68
N ARG A 256 13.72 15.01 6.10
CA ARG A 256 13.87 15.63 4.78
C ARG A 256 13.39 14.66 3.70
N ARG A 257 12.47 15.11 2.84
CA ARG A 257 12.00 14.33 1.68
C ARG A 257 13.06 14.31 0.58
N ILE A 258 13.11 13.19 -0.16
CA ILE A 258 13.87 13.10 -1.40
C ILE A 258 13.40 14.18 -2.39
N ARG A 259 14.33 14.71 -3.20
CA ARG A 259 14.04 15.66 -4.27
C ARG A 259 14.19 14.97 -5.64
N PRO A 260 13.29 15.20 -6.60
CA PRO A 260 11.98 15.82 -6.39
C PRO A 260 11.12 14.96 -5.45
N PRO A 261 10.07 15.51 -4.80
CA PRO A 261 9.20 14.78 -3.87
C PRO A 261 8.19 13.87 -4.60
N VAL A 262 8.64 13.28 -5.71
CA VAL A 262 7.93 12.34 -6.55
C VAL A 262 8.92 11.26 -6.97
N ALA A 263 8.42 10.09 -7.36
CA ALA A 263 9.28 9.07 -7.91
C ALA A 263 9.91 9.59 -9.22
N ALA A 264 11.22 9.41 -9.35
CA ALA A 264 11.98 9.88 -10.50
C ALA A 264 11.77 8.89 -11.64
N TRP A 265 11.20 9.37 -12.74
CA TRP A 265 10.89 8.55 -13.93
C TRP A 265 11.64 9.00 -15.17
N SER A 266 12.35 10.13 -15.08
CA SER A 266 13.22 10.62 -16.15
C SER A 266 14.69 10.60 -15.71
N PRO A 267 15.64 10.41 -16.64
CA PRO A 267 17.07 10.48 -16.33
C PRO A 267 17.45 11.81 -15.67
N GLU A 268 16.87 12.92 -16.12
CA GLU A 268 17.17 14.25 -15.59
C GLU A 268 16.76 14.36 -14.12
N GLN A 269 15.64 13.74 -13.72
CA GLN A 269 15.22 13.67 -12.31
C GLN A 269 16.08 12.71 -11.49
N ALA A 270 16.48 11.58 -12.07
CA ALA A 270 17.25 10.54 -11.40
C ALA A 270 18.68 11.01 -11.05
N HIS A 271 19.29 11.85 -11.90
CA HIS A 271 20.66 12.33 -11.75
C HIS A 271 20.80 13.70 -11.09
N LEU A 272 19.72 14.26 -10.51
CA LEU A 272 19.82 15.53 -9.78
C LEU A 272 20.83 15.40 -8.62
N PRO A 273 21.81 16.30 -8.50
CA PRO A 273 22.84 16.21 -7.44
C PRO A 273 22.26 16.14 -6.03
N GLU A 274 21.23 16.93 -5.74
CA GLU A 274 20.54 16.91 -4.44
C GLU A 274 19.85 15.56 -4.15
N ARG A 275 19.34 14.89 -5.20
CA ARG A 275 18.72 13.57 -5.10
C ARG A 275 19.76 12.54 -4.74
N LEU A 276 20.87 12.52 -5.48
CA LEU A 276 21.97 11.58 -5.25
C LEU A 276 22.57 11.76 -3.85
N ALA A 277 22.77 13.01 -3.41
CA ALA A 277 23.23 13.31 -2.06
C ALA A 277 22.23 12.84 -0.98
N TRP A 278 20.93 12.98 -1.23
CA TRP A 278 19.90 12.46 -0.33
C TRP A 278 19.91 10.92 -0.29
N ILE A 279 20.05 10.26 -1.45
CA ILE A 279 20.10 8.80 -1.55
C ILE A 279 21.30 8.26 -0.80
N ALA A 280 22.48 8.88 -0.94
CA ALA A 280 23.69 8.47 -0.23
C ALA A 280 23.52 8.59 1.31
N ASP A 281 22.92 9.68 1.80
CA ASP A 281 22.61 9.81 3.24
C ASP A 281 21.58 8.77 3.70
N TYR A 282 20.58 8.50 2.86
CA TYR A 282 19.54 7.50 3.12
C TYR A 282 20.11 6.10 3.22
N GLU A 283 20.90 5.66 2.26
CA GLU A 283 21.47 4.31 2.21
C GLU A 283 22.42 4.07 3.39
N ARG A 284 23.26 5.06 3.72
CA ARG A 284 24.13 5.00 4.90
C ARG A 284 23.34 4.81 6.19
N LYS A 285 22.24 5.54 6.38
CA LYS A 285 21.39 5.40 7.58
C LYS A 285 20.58 4.11 7.58
N ALA A 286 20.00 3.76 6.43
CA ALA A 286 19.17 2.57 6.27
C ALA A 286 19.95 1.27 6.49
N ALA A 287 21.27 1.25 6.25
CA ALA A 287 22.14 0.11 6.50
C ALA A 287 22.15 -0.36 7.98
N GLY A 288 21.80 0.50 8.93
CA GLY A 288 21.67 0.15 10.35
C GLY A 288 20.33 -0.51 10.73
N PHE A 289 19.45 -0.77 9.76
CA PHE A 289 18.09 -1.28 10.00
C PHE A 289 17.76 -2.44 9.07
N ALA A 290 16.87 -3.32 9.54
CA ALA A 290 16.23 -4.33 8.72
C ALA A 290 14.80 -3.87 8.34
N ALA A 291 14.39 -4.07 7.10
CA ALA A 291 13.04 -3.71 6.66
C ALA A 291 11.97 -4.68 7.19
N CYS A 292 12.37 -5.93 7.41
CA CYS A 292 11.58 -6.96 8.05
C CYS A 292 12.50 -7.98 8.73
N ARG A 293 11.97 -8.86 9.57
CA ARG A 293 12.70 -9.95 10.21
C ARG A 293 11.98 -11.26 9.97
N TYR A 294 12.69 -12.28 9.52
CA TYR A 294 12.12 -13.61 9.37
C TYR A 294 11.71 -14.18 10.74
N ILE A 295 10.49 -14.71 10.84
CA ILE A 295 9.95 -15.24 12.11
C ILE A 295 9.47 -16.69 12.03
N GLY A 296 9.35 -17.28 10.83
CA GLY A 296 9.03 -18.68 10.69
C GLY A 296 8.41 -19.05 9.35
N THR A 297 8.17 -20.36 9.19
CA THR A 297 7.51 -20.97 8.04
C THR A 297 6.29 -21.74 8.53
N LEU A 298 5.21 -21.73 7.75
CA LEU A 298 3.99 -22.51 7.98
C LEU A 298 3.59 -23.28 6.72
N GLY A 299 3.00 -24.45 6.93
CA GLY A 299 2.45 -25.34 5.90
C GLY A 299 3.48 -26.28 5.29
N ASP A 300 3.28 -26.74 4.05
CA ASP A 300 4.12 -27.75 3.42
C ASP A 300 5.46 -27.17 2.94
N ASP A 301 6.52 -27.31 3.75
CA ASP A 301 7.85 -26.81 3.41
C ASP A 301 8.65 -27.73 2.47
N SER A 302 8.10 -28.90 2.10
CA SER A 302 8.77 -29.86 1.21
C SER A 302 8.78 -29.39 -0.25
N ARG A 303 7.77 -28.62 -0.66
CA ARG A 303 7.63 -28.08 -2.02
C ARG A 303 8.07 -26.63 -2.07
N ILE A 304 9.08 -26.36 -2.90
CA ILE A 304 9.62 -25.02 -3.11
C ILE A 304 9.80 -24.80 -4.61
N ASP A 305 9.14 -23.76 -5.12
CA ASP A 305 9.32 -23.29 -6.47
C ASP A 305 10.72 -22.64 -6.63
N PRO A 306 11.50 -23.01 -7.66
CA PRO A 306 12.85 -22.47 -7.84
C PRO A 306 12.89 -20.95 -8.00
N LYS A 307 11.88 -20.33 -8.61
CA LYS A 307 11.81 -18.88 -8.76
C LYS A 307 11.45 -18.21 -7.44
N ALA A 308 10.48 -18.77 -6.71
CA ALA A 308 10.16 -18.28 -5.37
C ALA A 308 11.37 -18.31 -4.43
N ARG A 309 12.21 -19.36 -4.53
CA ARG A 309 13.49 -19.43 -3.81
C ARG A 309 14.45 -18.30 -4.18
N ARG A 310 14.70 -18.05 -5.48
CA ARG A 310 15.58 -16.95 -5.91
C ARG A 310 15.08 -15.59 -5.42
N VAL A 311 13.77 -15.34 -5.53
CA VAL A 311 13.15 -14.10 -5.03
C VAL A 311 13.27 -13.97 -3.52
N GLN A 312 13.08 -15.07 -2.78
CA GLN A 312 13.24 -15.11 -1.34
C GLN A 312 14.67 -14.78 -0.92
N GLU A 313 15.67 -15.36 -1.59
CA GLU A 313 17.10 -15.10 -1.31
C GLU A 313 17.45 -13.63 -1.55
N LEU A 314 17.02 -13.06 -2.68
CA LEU A 314 17.19 -11.64 -2.98
C LEU A 314 16.47 -10.75 -1.94
N HIS A 315 15.22 -11.07 -1.61
CA HIS A 315 14.44 -10.36 -0.60
C HIS A 315 15.13 -10.38 0.76
N ASP A 316 15.53 -11.56 1.25
CA ASP A 316 16.09 -11.71 2.59
C ASP A 316 17.45 -11.03 2.72
N ALA A 317 18.27 -11.10 1.66
CA ALA A 317 19.55 -10.38 1.60
C ALA A 317 19.36 -8.86 1.64
N MET A 318 18.49 -8.32 0.77
CA MET A 318 18.29 -6.86 0.69
C MET A 318 17.54 -6.27 1.89
N THR A 319 16.62 -7.04 2.49
CA THR A 319 15.88 -6.62 3.70
C THR A 319 16.65 -6.82 4.99
N ARG A 320 17.75 -7.57 4.96
CA ARG A 320 18.50 -8.03 6.13
C ARG A 320 17.62 -8.84 7.09
N ALA A 321 16.77 -9.70 6.55
CA ALA A 321 15.72 -10.40 7.30
C ALA A 321 16.26 -11.33 8.41
N GLY A 322 17.48 -11.83 8.26
CA GLY A 322 18.15 -12.68 9.25
C GLY A 322 19.03 -11.93 10.25
N GLU A 323 19.24 -10.62 10.08
CA GLU A 323 20.15 -9.85 10.93
C GLU A 323 19.44 -9.34 12.20
N PRO A 324 20.14 -9.26 13.34
CA PRO A 324 19.58 -8.75 14.60
C PRO A 324 19.47 -7.21 14.64
N LEU A 325 19.16 -6.58 13.50
CA LEU A 325 19.01 -5.14 13.39
C LEU A 325 17.63 -4.66 13.86
N PRO A 326 17.51 -3.40 14.33
CA PRO A 326 16.22 -2.78 14.60
C PRO A 326 15.36 -2.71 13.31
N LEU A 327 14.05 -2.87 13.47
CA LEU A 327 13.09 -2.81 12.36
C LEU A 327 12.69 -1.37 12.05
N ALA A 328 12.77 -0.96 10.78
CA ALA A 328 12.34 0.37 10.32
C ALA A 328 11.83 0.39 8.87
#